data_AF-A0A6G1SH70-F1
#
_entry.id   AF-A0A6G1SH70-F1
#
_cell.length_a   1.000
_cell.length_b   1.000
_cell.length_c   1.000
_cell.angle_alpha   90.00
_cell.angle_beta   90.00
_cell.angle_gamma   90.00
#
_symmetry.space_group_name_H-M   'P 1'
#
loop_
_entity.id
_entity.type
_entity.pdbx_description
1 polymer ?
#
loop_
_entity_poly.entity_id
_entity_poly.type
_entity_poly.pdbx_seq_one_letter_code
_entity_poly.pdbx_strand_id
1 'polypeptide(L)'
;PSSSNVTEPFVVNCISGQINPITWEEIRSLSHPWLVKYPPTQIFRYPGPYFVSNKTLHKLLVGLEHDLPTYVIDLLFKALGHSPMLGPIYQKVHRTTMALEYFTKNEWIYRTENFQALNNSLSSEDKRRFVIDVKKIDWRKYMENYVLGVRHYLLNEDPNSIEAAKTKLDLLYYGTQATKVSVAGISAYVAYKIISWRRNMRN
;
A
#
# COMPACT_ATOMS: atom_id res chain seq x y z
N PRO A 1 5.75 -19.42 53.90
CA PRO A 1 6.20 -18.81 52.63
C PRO A 1 5.13 -17.86 52.09
N SER A 2 5.29 -16.57 52.41
CA SER A 2 4.40 -15.48 52.03
C SER A 2 4.33 -15.32 50.52
N SER A 3 3.13 -15.50 49.94
CA SER A 3 2.82 -15.10 48.57
C SER A 3 3.05 -13.60 48.43
N SER A 4 4.14 -13.21 47.77
CA SER A 4 4.36 -11.83 47.35
C SER A 4 3.17 -11.37 46.51
N ASN A 5 2.41 -10.38 47.00
CA ASN A 5 1.40 -9.66 46.24
C ASN A 5 2.11 -8.97 45.06
N VAL A 6 2.19 -9.62 43.92
CA VAL A 6 2.65 -8.99 42.68
C VAL A 6 1.52 -8.08 42.24
N THR A 7 1.66 -6.77 42.49
CA THR A 7 0.78 -5.76 41.93
C THR A 7 0.87 -5.86 40.40
N GLU A 8 -0.28 -6.06 39.74
CA GLU A 8 -0.30 -6.06 38.28
C GLU A 8 0.28 -4.75 37.73
N PRO A 9 1.10 -4.79 36.66
CA PRO A 9 1.71 -3.60 36.12
C PRO A 9 0.65 -2.67 35.51
N PHE A 10 0.79 -1.37 35.72
CA PHE A 10 -0.04 -0.37 35.06
C PHE A 10 0.31 -0.29 33.56
N VAL A 11 -0.58 -0.75 32.69
CA VAL A 11 -0.39 -0.76 31.23
C VAL A 11 -1.19 0.35 30.56
N VAL A 12 -0.53 1.09 29.67
CA VAL A 12 -1.15 2.17 28.87
C VAL A 12 -1.01 1.84 27.39
N ASN A 13 -2.15 1.74 26.68
CA ASN A 13 -2.17 1.54 25.24
C ASN A 13 -2.31 2.88 24.51
N CYS A 14 -1.22 3.36 23.90
CA CYS A 14 -1.21 4.56 23.07
C CYS A 14 -1.50 4.18 21.60
N ILE A 15 -2.78 4.06 21.25
CA ILE A 15 -3.20 3.61 19.91
C ILE A 15 -4.21 4.57 19.27
N SER A 16 -4.18 4.72 17.95
CA SER A 16 -5.14 5.54 17.21
C SER A 16 -6.43 4.81 16.87
N GLY A 17 -6.44 3.47 16.80
CA GLY A 17 -7.53 2.67 16.21
C GLY A 17 -8.94 3.09 16.63
N GLN A 18 -9.24 3.14 17.93
CA GLN A 18 -10.58 3.51 18.41
C GLN A 18 -10.80 5.03 18.54
N ILE A 19 -9.74 5.83 18.48
CA ILE A 19 -9.76 7.25 18.87
C ILE A 19 -9.71 8.18 17.65
N ASN A 20 -8.87 7.84 16.68
CA ASN A 20 -8.63 8.53 15.42
C ASN A 20 -8.27 7.47 14.37
N PRO A 21 -9.24 6.63 13.93
CA PRO A 21 -8.97 5.54 13.00
C PRO A 21 -8.45 6.04 11.65
N ILE A 22 -7.76 5.15 10.93
CA ILE A 22 -7.43 5.31 9.52
C ILE A 22 -7.60 3.98 8.81
N THR A 23 -8.30 3.99 7.69
CA THR A 23 -8.58 2.81 6.86
C THR A 23 -7.50 2.63 5.78
N TRP A 24 -7.39 1.42 5.21
CA TRP A 24 -6.48 1.15 4.08
C TRP A 24 -6.78 2.04 2.86
N GLU A 25 -8.03 2.37 2.63
CA GLU A 25 -8.46 3.25 1.54
C GLU A 25 -8.07 4.71 1.80
N GLU A 26 -8.15 5.17 3.05
CA GLU A 26 -7.63 6.49 3.45
C GLU A 26 -6.11 6.54 3.33
N ILE A 27 -5.38 5.50 3.78
CA ILE A 27 -3.93 5.41 3.57
C ILE A 27 -3.60 5.55 2.08
N ARG A 28 -4.32 4.82 1.22
CA ARG A 28 -4.13 4.88 -0.24
C ARG A 28 -4.38 6.29 -0.77
N SER A 29 -5.52 6.89 -0.44
CA SER A 29 -5.93 8.20 -0.98
C SER A 29 -5.07 9.35 -0.46
N LEU A 30 -4.64 9.29 0.81
CA LEU A 30 -3.79 10.30 1.42
C LEU A 30 -2.33 10.20 0.97
N SER A 31 -1.80 8.99 0.75
CA SER A 31 -0.41 8.79 0.34
C SER A 31 -0.19 8.98 -1.16
N HIS A 32 -1.17 8.66 -2.02
CA HIS A 32 -1.03 8.73 -3.48
C HIS A 32 -0.50 10.08 -4.00
N PRO A 33 -1.06 11.26 -3.64
CA PRO A 33 -0.55 12.53 -4.15
C PRO A 33 0.91 12.79 -3.72
N TRP A 34 1.31 12.34 -2.53
CA TRP A 34 2.69 12.49 -2.04
C TRP A 34 3.65 11.53 -2.73
N LEU A 35 3.22 10.30 -3.03
CA LEU A 35 4.00 9.33 -3.82
C LEU A 35 4.21 9.81 -5.26
N VAL A 36 3.24 10.53 -5.84
CA VAL A 36 3.37 11.14 -7.17
C VAL A 36 4.25 12.40 -7.11
N LYS A 37 4.13 13.20 -6.05
CA LYS A 37 4.93 14.41 -5.87
C LYS A 37 6.41 14.10 -5.58
N TYR A 38 6.67 13.04 -4.82
CA TYR A 38 8.00 12.63 -4.38
C TYR A 38 8.28 11.13 -4.69
N PRO A 39 8.27 10.71 -5.97
CA PRO A 39 8.35 9.29 -6.34
C PRO A 39 9.75 8.71 -6.14
N PRO A 40 9.93 7.54 -5.49
CA PRO A 40 11.26 6.96 -5.28
C PRO A 40 11.95 6.67 -6.61
N THR A 41 13.27 6.86 -6.67
CA THR A 41 14.08 6.66 -7.89
C THR A 41 13.97 5.22 -8.42
N GLN A 42 13.87 4.25 -7.51
CA GLN A 42 13.73 2.83 -7.82
C GLN A 42 12.28 2.41 -8.12
N ILE A 43 11.35 3.35 -8.30
CA ILE A 43 9.97 3.02 -8.68
C ILE A 43 9.92 2.24 -9.98
N PHE A 44 9.21 1.11 -10.01
CA PHE A 44 9.10 0.25 -11.19
C PHE A 44 7.68 0.16 -11.76
N ARG A 45 6.68 0.66 -11.01
CA ARG A 45 5.26 0.72 -11.41
C ARG A 45 4.63 2.00 -10.88
N TYR A 46 3.69 2.56 -11.64
CA TYR A 46 2.92 3.73 -11.21
C TYR A 46 2.15 3.41 -9.91
N PRO A 47 2.21 4.26 -8.87
CA PRO A 47 1.66 3.97 -7.56
C PRO A 47 0.13 3.97 -7.58
N GLY A 48 -0.49 2.99 -6.93
CA GLY A 48 -1.94 2.89 -6.84
C GLY A 48 -2.39 1.47 -6.49
N PRO A 49 -1.96 0.92 -5.34
CA PRO A 49 -2.42 -0.40 -4.92
C PRO A 49 -3.92 -0.36 -4.64
N TYR A 50 -4.63 -1.45 -4.93
CA TYR A 50 -6.02 -1.64 -4.52
C TYR A 50 -6.07 -2.71 -3.44
N PHE A 51 -6.91 -2.49 -2.43
CA PHE A 51 -7.13 -3.45 -1.34
C PHE A 51 -8.45 -4.18 -1.58
N VAL A 52 -8.41 -5.52 -1.54
CA VAL A 52 -9.60 -6.36 -1.78
C VAL A 52 -9.75 -7.39 -0.66
N SER A 53 -10.96 -7.50 -0.12
CA SER A 53 -11.26 -8.46 0.96
C SER A 53 -11.55 -9.87 0.43
N ASN A 54 -12.04 -9.99 -0.81
CA ASN A 54 -12.38 -11.27 -1.42
C ASN A 54 -11.12 -12.00 -1.90
N LYS A 55 -10.84 -13.19 -1.34
CA LYS A 55 -9.65 -14.00 -1.67
C LYS A 55 -9.62 -14.47 -3.12
N THR A 56 -10.76 -14.82 -3.70
CA THR A 56 -10.84 -15.27 -5.10
C THR A 56 -10.56 -14.12 -6.05
N LEU A 57 -11.17 -12.96 -5.81
CA LEU A 57 -10.89 -11.74 -6.58
C LEU A 57 -9.43 -11.33 -6.43
N HIS A 58 -8.87 -11.41 -5.22
CA HIS A 58 -7.46 -11.13 -4.97
C HIS A 58 -6.54 -12.03 -5.82
N LYS A 59 -6.77 -13.34 -5.81
CA LYS A 59 -5.99 -14.30 -6.62
C LYS A 59 -6.11 -14.01 -8.11
N LEU A 60 -7.32 -13.70 -8.58
CA LEU A 60 -7.54 -13.34 -9.98
C LEU A 60 -6.76 -12.07 -10.36
N LEU A 61 -6.84 -11.02 -9.55
CA LEU A 61 -6.13 -9.76 -9.79
C LEU A 61 -4.61 -9.93 -9.72
N VAL A 62 -4.09 -10.70 -8.77
CA VAL A 62 -2.65 -11.02 -8.70
C VAL A 62 -2.20 -11.78 -9.94
N GLY A 63 -2.96 -12.79 -10.37
CA GLY A 63 -2.66 -13.54 -11.58
C GLY A 63 -2.61 -12.65 -12.84
N LEU A 64 -3.57 -11.73 -12.97
CA LEU A 64 -3.69 -10.85 -14.14
C LEU A 64 -2.72 -9.66 -14.12
N GLU A 65 -2.49 -9.05 -12.96
CA GLU A 65 -1.71 -7.80 -12.86
C GLU A 65 -0.25 -8.01 -12.47
N HIS A 66 0.09 -9.15 -11.85
CA HIS A 66 1.45 -9.46 -11.40
C HIS A 66 2.02 -10.65 -12.18
N ASP A 67 1.41 -11.83 -12.08
CA ASP A 67 2.02 -13.08 -12.56
C ASP A 67 2.09 -13.15 -14.09
N LEU A 68 0.98 -12.87 -14.78
CA LEU A 68 0.91 -12.90 -16.24
C LEU A 68 1.86 -11.88 -16.88
N PRO A 69 1.87 -10.58 -16.49
CA PRO A 69 2.83 -9.61 -17.02
C PRO A 69 4.27 -9.99 -16.73
N THR A 70 4.54 -10.52 -15.54
CA THR A 70 5.88 -10.98 -15.15
C THR A 70 6.37 -12.09 -16.07
N TYR A 71 5.55 -13.11 -16.31
CA TYR A 71 5.91 -14.21 -17.21
C TYR A 71 6.18 -13.73 -18.63
N VAL A 72 5.31 -12.87 -19.18
CA VAL A 72 5.47 -12.34 -20.55
C VAL A 72 6.75 -11.52 -20.67
N ILE A 73 6.98 -10.58 -19.76
CA ILE A 73 8.14 -9.67 -19.82
C ILE A 73 9.45 -10.45 -19.59
N ASP A 74 9.51 -11.34 -18.61
CA ASP A 74 10.72 -12.13 -18.35
C ASP A 74 11.02 -13.12 -19.48
N LEU A 75 10.00 -13.65 -20.16
CA LEU A 75 10.18 -14.48 -21.35
C LEU A 75 10.75 -13.65 -22.52
N LEU A 76 10.25 -12.44 -22.73
CA LEU A 76 10.79 -11.52 -23.75
C LEU A 76 12.24 -11.14 -23.45
N PHE A 77 12.56 -10.84 -22.20
CA PHE A 77 13.94 -10.56 -21.79
C PHE A 77 14.86 -11.75 -22.10
N LYS A 78 14.45 -12.97 -21.73
CA LYS A 78 15.21 -14.18 -22.06
C LYS A 78 15.39 -14.37 -23.57
N ALA A 79 14.33 -14.15 -24.37
CA ALA A 79 14.38 -14.25 -25.82
C ALA A 79 15.33 -13.21 -26.45
N LEU A 80 15.47 -12.05 -25.81
CA LEU A 80 16.40 -10.98 -26.20
C LEU A 80 17.81 -11.16 -25.61
N GLY A 81 18.09 -12.26 -24.91
CA GLY A 81 19.39 -12.53 -24.29
C GLY A 81 19.65 -11.78 -22.97
N HIS A 82 18.62 -11.17 -22.39
CA HIS A 82 18.69 -10.51 -21.08
C HIS A 82 18.24 -11.44 -19.94
N SER A 83 18.70 -11.16 -18.72
CA SER A 83 18.24 -11.86 -17.53
C SER A 83 16.83 -11.43 -17.13
N PRO A 84 15.97 -12.37 -16.65
CA PRO A 84 14.65 -12.04 -16.12
C PRO A 84 14.77 -11.12 -14.89
N MET A 85 13.89 -10.13 -14.76
CA MET A 85 13.97 -9.10 -13.73
C MET A 85 12.72 -9.05 -12.84
N LEU A 86 11.52 -9.25 -13.40
CA LEU A 86 10.28 -9.04 -12.67
C LEU A 86 9.94 -10.20 -11.73
N GLY A 87 10.28 -11.44 -12.09
CA GLY A 87 10.05 -12.63 -11.27
C GLY A 87 10.58 -12.49 -9.84
N PRO A 88 11.87 -12.20 -9.65
CA PRO A 88 12.44 -11.98 -8.31
C PRO A 88 11.76 -10.85 -7.52
N ILE A 89 11.37 -9.75 -8.20
CA ILE A 89 10.69 -8.61 -7.57
C ILE A 89 9.33 -9.05 -7.03
N TYR A 90 8.48 -9.65 -7.87
CA TYR A 90 7.14 -10.05 -7.46
C TYR A 90 7.15 -11.22 -6.48
N GLN A 91 8.14 -12.12 -6.52
CA GLN A 91 8.35 -13.12 -5.46
C GLN A 91 8.57 -12.46 -4.10
N LYS A 92 9.38 -11.40 -4.03
CA LYS A 92 9.59 -10.65 -2.78
C LYS A 92 8.30 -9.98 -2.31
N VAL A 93 7.55 -9.34 -3.23
CA VAL A 93 6.25 -8.73 -2.93
C VAL A 93 5.29 -9.77 -2.35
N HIS A 94 5.11 -10.92 -2.99
CA HIS A 94 4.18 -11.95 -2.54
C HIS A 94 4.57 -12.53 -1.18
N ARG A 95 5.87 -12.78 -0.93
CA ARG A 95 6.35 -13.22 0.39
C ARG A 95 6.03 -12.20 1.48
N THR A 96 6.28 -10.91 1.23
CA THR A 96 5.96 -9.85 2.18
C THR A 96 4.45 -9.72 2.41
N THR A 97 3.63 -9.78 1.35
CA THR A 97 2.17 -9.74 1.48
C THR A 97 1.63 -10.92 2.29
N MET A 98 2.12 -12.14 2.06
CA MET A 98 1.72 -13.31 2.85
C MET A 98 2.12 -13.16 4.32
N ALA A 99 3.34 -12.69 4.60
CA ALA A 99 3.80 -12.49 5.97
C ALA A 99 2.98 -11.43 6.72
N LEU A 100 2.47 -10.41 6.02
CA LEU A 100 1.66 -9.34 6.60
C LEU A 100 0.16 -9.62 6.56
N GLU A 101 -0.30 -10.71 5.94
CA GLU A 101 -1.73 -10.97 5.70
C GLU A 101 -2.51 -11.01 7.02
N TYR A 102 -1.99 -11.71 8.03
CA TYR A 102 -2.63 -11.79 9.34
C TYR A 102 -2.79 -10.41 9.99
N PHE A 103 -1.75 -9.58 9.93
CA PHE A 103 -1.72 -8.24 10.56
C PHE A 103 -2.54 -7.19 9.81
N THR A 104 -2.78 -7.38 8.52
CA THR A 104 -3.47 -6.38 7.68
C THR A 104 -4.96 -6.67 7.53
N LYS A 105 -5.41 -7.90 7.83
CA LYS A 105 -6.80 -8.34 7.66
C LYS A 105 -7.60 -8.47 8.95
N ASN A 106 -6.94 -8.55 10.09
CA ASN A 106 -7.64 -8.54 11.37
C ASN A 106 -7.67 -7.11 11.91
N GLU A 107 -8.57 -6.85 12.85
CA GLU A 107 -8.63 -5.59 13.59
C GLU A 107 -8.42 -5.90 15.06
N TRP A 108 -7.65 -5.05 15.74
CA TRP A 108 -7.34 -5.22 17.17
C TRP A 108 -7.92 -4.05 17.93
N ILE A 109 -8.89 -4.37 18.78
CA ILE A 109 -9.51 -3.43 19.69
C ILE A 109 -8.73 -3.49 21.00
N TYR A 110 -8.03 -2.40 21.33
CA TYR A 110 -7.37 -2.25 22.62
C TYR A 110 -8.15 -1.31 23.52
N ARG A 111 -8.19 -1.66 24.80
CA ARG A 111 -8.70 -0.81 25.89
C ARG A 111 -7.83 0.43 26.06
N THR A 112 -8.45 1.61 26.08
CA THR A 112 -7.76 2.91 26.13
C THR A 112 -8.09 3.74 27.37
N GLU A 113 -8.79 3.18 28.35
CA GLU A 113 -9.25 3.88 29.55
C GLU A 113 -8.07 4.43 30.37
N ASN A 114 -7.02 3.63 30.55
CA ASN A 114 -5.79 4.05 31.24
C ASN A 114 -5.08 5.19 30.51
N PHE A 115 -5.09 5.18 29.17
CA PHE A 115 -4.52 6.26 28.36
C PHE A 115 -5.33 7.55 28.53
N GLN A 116 -6.66 7.46 28.49
CA GLN A 116 -7.55 8.61 28.68
C GLN A 116 -7.39 9.19 30.09
N ALA A 117 -7.36 8.34 31.13
CA ALA A 117 -7.14 8.76 32.52
C ALA A 117 -5.78 9.46 32.68
N LEU A 118 -4.70 8.87 32.15
CA LEU A 118 -3.36 9.45 32.17
C LEU A 118 -3.36 10.81 31.47
N ASN A 119 -3.84 10.87 30.22
CA ASN A 119 -3.88 12.12 29.46
C ASN A 119 -4.71 13.19 30.17
N ASN A 120 -5.81 12.83 30.85
CA ASN A 120 -6.62 13.78 31.60
C ASN A 120 -5.93 14.29 32.87
N SER A 121 -5.13 13.47 33.54
CA SER A 121 -4.35 13.86 34.73
C SER A 121 -3.17 14.79 34.45
N LEU A 122 -2.69 14.86 33.20
CA LEU A 122 -1.56 15.71 32.84
C LEU A 122 -1.92 17.20 32.94
N SER A 123 -0.98 17.99 33.46
CA SER A 123 -1.06 19.44 33.47
C SER A 123 -1.12 20.01 32.05
N SER A 124 -1.59 21.25 31.90
CA SER A 124 -1.56 21.92 30.59
C SER A 124 -0.14 22.09 30.04
N GLU A 125 0.87 22.18 30.91
CA GLU A 125 2.27 22.27 30.51
C GLU A 125 2.77 20.92 29.98
N ASP A 126 2.50 19.82 30.68
CA ASP A 126 2.92 18.49 30.24
C ASP A 126 2.24 18.09 28.94
N LYS A 127 0.95 18.41 28.78
CA LYS A 127 0.23 18.18 27.51
C LYS A 127 0.84 18.92 26.31
N ARG A 128 1.54 20.04 26.55
CA ARG A 128 2.26 20.76 25.50
C ARG A 128 3.65 20.16 25.24
N ARG A 129 4.36 19.73 26.29
CA ARG A 129 5.71 19.14 26.18
C ARG A 129 5.67 17.71 25.62
N PHE A 130 4.68 16.91 26.02
CA PHE A 130 4.53 15.51 25.67
C PHE A 130 3.18 15.28 24.99
N VAL A 131 3.15 15.50 23.68
CA VAL A 131 1.94 15.31 22.89
C VAL A 131 1.68 13.83 22.67
N ILE A 132 0.87 13.23 23.56
CA ILE A 132 0.46 11.82 23.46
C ILE A 132 -0.92 11.64 22.82
N ASP A 133 -1.70 12.72 22.70
CA ASP A 133 -3.06 12.69 22.16
C ASP A 133 -3.09 12.42 20.65
N VAL A 134 -3.39 11.17 20.30
CA VAL A 134 -3.50 10.68 18.92
C VAL A 134 -4.60 11.37 18.10
N LYS A 135 -5.57 12.05 18.73
CA LYS A 135 -6.59 12.86 18.02
C LYS A 135 -5.98 14.04 17.26
N LYS A 136 -4.79 14.47 17.66
CA LYS A 136 -4.06 15.58 17.02
C LYS A 136 -3.30 15.16 15.77
N ILE A 137 -3.27 13.86 15.45
CA ILE A 137 -2.61 13.38 14.24
C ILE A 137 -3.42 13.84 13.02
N ASP A 138 -2.80 14.72 12.23
CA ASP A 138 -3.25 15.02 10.88
C ASP A 138 -2.71 13.92 9.95
N TRP A 139 -3.60 13.01 9.53
CA TRP A 139 -3.24 11.89 8.66
C TRP A 139 -2.67 12.33 7.31
N ARG A 140 -3.07 13.48 6.77
CA ARG A 140 -2.53 14.00 5.51
C ARG A 140 -1.07 14.41 5.67
N LYS A 141 -0.79 15.22 6.70
CA LYS A 141 0.58 15.66 7.01
C LYS A 141 1.46 14.49 7.45
N TYR A 142 0.90 13.55 8.20
CA TYR A 142 1.57 12.31 8.56
C TYR A 142 2.01 11.53 7.32
N MET A 143 1.13 11.35 6.33
CA MET A 143 1.46 10.63 5.10
C MET A 143 2.51 11.35 4.24
N GLU A 144 2.51 12.69 4.20
CA GLU A 144 3.58 13.45 3.54
C GLU A 144 4.94 13.16 4.19
N ASN A 145 5.01 13.31 5.52
CA ASN A 145 6.22 13.04 6.29
C ASN A 145 6.67 11.58 6.17
N TYR A 146 5.72 10.64 6.14
CA TYR A 146 6.00 9.22 5.95
C TYR A 146 6.66 8.96 4.59
N VAL A 147 6.12 9.50 3.50
CA VAL A 147 6.69 9.33 2.15
C VAL A 147 8.09 9.95 2.08
N LEU A 148 8.27 11.16 2.59
CA LEU A 148 9.59 11.82 2.63
C LEU A 148 10.59 11.06 3.50
N GLY A 149 10.14 10.57 4.65
CA GLY A 149 10.95 9.77 5.57
C GLY A 149 11.40 8.44 4.96
N VAL A 150 10.52 7.75 4.23
CA VAL A 150 10.89 6.53 3.49
C VAL A 150 11.97 6.82 2.46
N ARG A 151 11.84 7.90 1.67
CA ARG A 151 12.89 8.26 0.70
C ARG A 151 14.24 8.51 1.37
N HIS A 152 14.24 9.31 2.42
CA HIS A 152 15.47 9.77 3.05
C HIS A 152 16.11 8.69 3.91
N TYR A 153 15.36 8.07 4.82
CA TYR A 153 15.91 7.16 5.82
C TYR A 153 15.93 5.70 5.37
N LEU A 154 14.93 5.24 4.61
CA LEU A 154 14.85 3.83 4.19
C LEU A 154 15.55 3.59 2.85
N LEU A 155 15.36 4.49 1.89
CA LEU A 155 15.93 4.35 0.55
C LEU A 155 17.25 5.10 0.35
N ASN A 156 17.62 5.95 1.32
CA ASN A 156 18.86 6.75 1.28
C ASN A 156 19.00 7.57 -0.02
N GLU A 157 17.91 8.17 -0.49
CA GLU A 157 17.87 8.94 -1.73
C GLU A 157 18.26 10.41 -1.52
N ASP A 158 19.02 10.96 -2.47
CA ASP A 158 19.30 12.40 -2.54
C ASP A 158 17.99 13.18 -2.79
N PRO A 159 17.67 14.23 -2.01
CA PRO A 159 16.56 15.13 -2.29
C PRO A 159 16.51 15.67 -3.73
N ASN A 160 17.66 15.85 -4.38
CA ASN A 160 17.77 16.35 -5.75
C ASN A 160 17.36 15.31 -6.82
N SER A 161 17.19 14.04 -6.44
CA SER A 161 16.82 12.95 -7.36
C SER A 161 15.34 12.96 -7.79
N ILE A 162 14.51 13.82 -7.18
CA ILE A 162 13.05 13.83 -7.38
C ILE A 162 12.67 14.09 -8.85
N GLU A 163 13.33 15.03 -9.52
CA GLU A 163 12.96 15.39 -10.90
C GLU A 163 13.23 14.25 -11.89
N ALA A 164 14.38 13.56 -11.75
CA ALA A 164 14.67 12.37 -12.56
C ALA A 164 13.66 11.24 -12.28
N ALA A 165 13.26 11.06 -11.01
CA ALA A 165 12.26 10.06 -10.64
C ALA A 165 10.86 10.39 -11.19
N LYS A 166 10.49 11.68 -11.31
CA LYS A 166 9.24 12.11 -11.96
C LYS A 166 9.21 11.77 -13.44
N THR A 167 10.30 12.02 -14.17
CA THR A 167 10.37 11.63 -15.59
C THR A 167 10.14 10.13 -15.78
N LYS A 168 10.73 9.30 -14.92
CA LYS A 168 10.49 7.85 -14.91
C LYS A 168 9.04 7.52 -14.54
N LEU A 169 8.46 8.23 -13.58
CA LEU A 169 7.07 8.05 -13.18
C LEU A 169 6.10 8.37 -14.33
N ASP A 170 6.35 9.43 -15.10
CA ASP A 170 5.52 9.81 -16.24
C ASP A 170 5.52 8.72 -17.33
N LEU A 171 6.69 8.15 -17.63
CA LEU A 171 6.79 7.00 -18.53
C LEU A 171 5.95 5.82 -18.02
N LEU A 172 6.04 5.50 -16.73
CA LEU A 172 5.25 4.44 -16.10
C LEU A 172 3.75 4.75 -16.10
N TYR A 173 3.36 6.02 -15.96
CA TYR A 173 1.99 6.47 -16.05
C TYR A 173 1.42 6.21 -17.44
N TYR A 174 2.08 6.71 -18.49
CA TYR A 174 1.62 6.50 -19.86
C TYR A 174 1.62 5.03 -20.26
N GLY A 175 2.62 4.25 -19.83
CA GLY A 175 2.64 2.80 -20.00
C GLY A 175 1.43 2.14 -19.33
N THR A 176 1.09 2.54 -18.10
CA THR A 176 -0.08 2.04 -17.38
C THR A 176 -1.39 2.38 -18.10
N GLN A 177 -1.54 3.62 -18.61
CA GLN A 177 -2.73 4.01 -19.37
C GLN A 177 -2.85 3.24 -20.68
N ALA A 178 -1.74 3.07 -21.41
CA ALA A 178 -1.71 2.28 -22.63
C ALA A 178 -2.14 0.83 -22.37
N THR A 179 -1.61 0.19 -21.32
CA THR A 179 -2.03 -1.17 -20.93
C THR A 179 -3.53 -1.23 -20.63
N LYS A 180 -4.08 -0.27 -19.87
CA LYS A 180 -5.53 -0.23 -19.57
C LYS A 180 -6.37 -0.11 -20.83
N VAL A 181 -5.99 0.77 -21.76
CA VAL A 181 -6.67 0.95 -23.04
C VAL A 181 -6.59 -0.32 -23.89
N SER A 182 -5.42 -0.95 -23.99
CA SER A 182 -5.24 -2.20 -24.73
C SER A 182 -6.13 -3.33 -24.17
N VAL A 183 -6.16 -3.49 -22.84
CA VAL A 183 -7.00 -4.51 -22.18
C VAL A 183 -8.49 -4.24 -22.44
N ALA A 184 -8.94 -2.99 -22.33
CA ALA A 184 -10.32 -2.61 -22.62
C ALA A 184 -10.68 -2.87 -24.09
N GLY A 185 -9.80 -2.53 -25.03
CA GLY A 185 -9.98 -2.78 -26.46
C GLY A 185 -10.08 -4.27 -26.80
N ILE A 186 -9.18 -5.10 -26.25
CA ILE A 186 -9.21 -6.56 -26.43
C ILE A 186 -10.53 -7.12 -25.88
N SER A 187 -10.94 -6.69 -24.69
CA SER A 187 -12.18 -7.14 -24.05
C SER A 187 -13.41 -6.81 -24.89
N ALA A 188 -13.48 -5.59 -25.43
CA ALA A 188 -14.55 -5.15 -26.32
C ALA A 188 -14.58 -5.97 -27.63
N TYR A 189 -13.41 -6.24 -28.22
CA TYR A 189 -13.30 -7.06 -29.44
C TYR A 189 -13.77 -8.50 -29.21
N VAL A 190 -13.37 -9.13 -28.11
CA VAL A 190 -13.80 -10.49 -27.74
C VAL A 190 -15.32 -10.54 -27.54
N ALA A 191 -15.89 -9.56 -26.82
CA ALA A 191 -17.33 -9.46 -26.64
C ALA A 191 -18.08 -9.33 -27.97
N TYR A 192 -17.59 -8.47 -28.87
CA TYR A 192 -18.13 -8.33 -30.22
C TYR A 192 -18.11 -9.67 -30.99
N LYS A 193 -16.99 -10.40 -30.96
CA LYS A 193 -16.87 -11.71 -31.63
C LYS A 193 -17.85 -12.73 -31.06
N ILE A 194 -18.02 -12.80 -29.74
CA ILE A 194 -19.00 -13.71 -29.11
C ILE A 194 -20.43 -13.36 -29.52
N ILE A 195 -20.80 -12.08 -29.49
CA ILE A 195 -22.13 -11.62 -29.88
C ILE A 195 -22.40 -11.93 -31.35
N SER A 196 -21.44 -11.63 -32.24
CA SER A 196 -21.56 -11.90 -33.67
C SER A 196 -21.71 -13.40 -33.96
N TRP A 197 -20.92 -14.25 -33.30
CA TRP A 197 -21.03 -15.70 -33.42
C TRP A 197 -22.40 -16.21 -32.95
N ARG A 198 -22.89 -15.75 -31.78
CA ARG A 198 -24.22 -16.10 -31.28
C ARG A 198 -25.35 -15.66 -32.21
N ARG A 199 -25.22 -14.48 -32.85
CA ARG A 199 -26.20 -14.00 -33.82
C ARG A 199 -26.21 -14.88 -35.07
N ASN A 200 -25.04 -15.28 -35.57
CA ASN A 200 -24.92 -16.18 -36.71
C ASN A 200 -25.44 -17.59 -36.43
N MET A 201 -25.38 -18.07 -35.18
CA MET A 201 -25.95 -19.37 -34.77
C MET A 201 -27.48 -19.35 -34.59
N ARG A 202 -28.10 -18.16 -34.51
CA ARG A 202 -29.56 -17.98 -34.34
C ARG A 202 -30.29 -17.73 -35.67
N ASN A 203 -29.56 -17.48 -36.75
CA ASN A 203 -30.06 -17.32 -38.11
C ASN A 203 -29.76 -18.60 -38.89
#